data_AF-A0A9P5X5J0-F1
#
_entry.id   AF-A0A9P5X5J0-F1
#
_cell.length_a   1.000
_cell.length_b   1.000
_cell.length_c   1.000
_cell.angle_alpha   90.00
_cell.angle_beta   90.00
_cell.angle_gamma   90.00
#
_symmetry.space_group_name_H-M   'P 1'
#
loop_
_entity.id
_entity.type
_entity.pdbx_description
1 polymer ?
#
loop_
_entity_poly.entity_id
_entity_poly.type
_entity_poly.pdbx_seq_one_letter_code
_entity_poly.pdbx_strand_id
1 'polypeptide(L)'
;PPPTSTRTPDALVPNLPGRRTVPSTPPSQRTRARDLLRQHYGLGLGPPPSSGNAADPMNMDSTAFDAKSYYEQLITTASLPTLIKRENELITEIRQLDSERQSLVYNHHHELIAASDTIAAMKTRAESLDSDLDLLRAAFSEISRLATEVSTGP
;
A
#
# COMPACT_ATOMS: atom_id res chain seq x y z
N PRO A 1 54.98 -16.06 0.14
CA PRO A 1 55.47 -17.46 0.18
C PRO A 1 54.78 -18.24 1.32
N PRO A 2 54.13 -19.38 1.04
CA PRO A 2 53.37 -20.25 1.96
C PRO A 2 54.28 -21.43 2.46
N PRO A 3 53.83 -22.61 2.96
CA PRO A 3 52.50 -23.14 3.36
C PRO A 3 52.51 -23.77 4.80
N THR A 4 51.45 -24.34 5.41
CA THR A 4 50.86 -25.67 5.11
C THR A 4 49.50 -25.89 5.76
N SER A 5 48.56 -26.38 4.93
CA SER A 5 47.26 -26.97 5.24
C SER A 5 47.39 -28.41 5.77
N THR A 6 46.49 -28.81 6.67
CA THR A 6 46.21 -30.22 6.95
C THR A 6 44.75 -30.54 6.60
N ARG A 7 44.64 -31.56 5.76
CA ARG A 7 43.47 -32.12 5.07
C ARG A 7 42.91 -33.29 5.88
N THR A 8 41.60 -33.36 6.07
CA THR A 8 40.88 -34.57 6.50
C THR A 8 39.77 -34.91 5.50
N PRO A 9 39.43 -36.21 5.30
CA PRO A 9 38.80 -36.67 4.07
C PRO A 9 37.28 -36.82 4.14
N ASP A 10 36.68 -36.55 2.99
CA ASP A 10 35.57 -37.25 2.31
C ASP A 10 34.77 -38.31 3.10
N ALA A 11 33.48 -38.03 3.29
CA ALA A 11 32.46 -39.04 3.54
C ALA A 11 31.25 -38.76 2.64
N LEU A 12 31.19 -39.57 1.58
CA LEU A 12 30.08 -39.75 0.64
C LEU A 12 28.76 -40.02 1.38
N VAL A 13 27.72 -39.20 1.15
CA VAL A 13 26.33 -39.56 1.45
C VAL A 13 25.63 -39.94 0.13
N PRO A 14 25.10 -41.16 -0.01
CA PRO A 14 24.43 -41.59 -1.24
C PRO A 14 23.06 -40.93 -1.44
N ASN A 15 22.85 -40.53 -2.69
CA ASN A 15 21.66 -39.95 -3.28
C ASN A 15 20.50 -40.98 -3.36
N LEU A 16 19.31 -40.64 -2.88
CA LEU A 16 18.07 -41.42 -3.05
C LEU A 16 17.29 -40.87 -4.27
N PRO A 17 16.82 -41.70 -5.21
CA PRO A 17 16.08 -41.23 -6.38
C PRO A 17 14.55 -41.27 -6.14
N GLY A 18 13.84 -40.24 -6.62
CA GLY A 18 12.48 -40.41 -7.15
C GLY A 18 11.32 -39.73 -6.42
N ARG A 19 11.13 -38.42 -6.67
CA ARG A 19 9.79 -37.87 -6.86
C ARG A 19 9.79 -36.84 -7.99
N ARG A 20 9.33 -37.27 -9.17
CA ARG A 20 9.11 -36.41 -10.33
C ARG A 20 7.96 -35.43 -10.05
N THR A 21 8.34 -34.15 -10.01
CA THR A 21 7.76 -33.01 -10.74
C THR A 21 6.26 -33.03 -11.08
N VAL A 22 5.52 -32.09 -10.48
CA VAL A 22 4.60 -31.26 -11.27
C VAL A 22 5.16 -29.83 -11.27
N PRO A 23 5.62 -29.30 -12.43
CA PRO A 23 5.92 -27.88 -12.53
C PRO A 23 4.60 -27.11 -12.51
N SER A 24 4.50 -26.12 -11.60
CA SER A 24 3.42 -25.15 -11.61
C SER A 24 3.47 -24.37 -12.92
N THR A 25 2.56 -24.70 -13.84
CA THR A 25 2.27 -23.86 -15.00
C THR A 25 1.98 -22.43 -14.53
N PRO A 26 2.60 -21.39 -15.14
CA PRO A 26 2.22 -20.01 -14.85
C PRO A 26 0.72 -19.83 -15.15
N PRO A 27 -0.03 -19.12 -14.28
CA PRO A 27 -1.46 -18.96 -14.49
C PRO A 27 -1.69 -18.27 -15.85
N SER A 28 -2.40 -18.95 -16.74
CA SER A 28 -2.90 -18.39 -18.00
C SER A 28 -3.59 -17.06 -17.70
N GLN A 29 -3.45 -16.06 -18.59
CA GLN A 29 -4.20 -14.79 -18.51
C GLN A 29 -5.70 -15.01 -18.29
N ARG A 30 -6.23 -16.14 -18.78
CA ARG A 30 -7.62 -16.57 -18.59
C ARG A 30 -7.99 -16.82 -17.12
N THR A 31 -7.05 -17.30 -16.31
CA THR A 31 -7.25 -17.52 -14.86
C THR A 31 -7.27 -16.19 -14.12
N ARG A 32 -6.35 -15.27 -14.45
CA ARG A 32 -6.33 -13.91 -13.88
C ARG A 32 -7.59 -13.11 -14.22
N ALA A 33 -8.07 -13.21 -15.46
CA ALA A 33 -9.32 -12.59 -15.86
C ALA A 33 -10.51 -13.19 -15.09
N ARG A 34 -10.57 -14.52 -14.94
CA ARG A 34 -11.60 -15.16 -14.10
C ARG A 34 -11.55 -14.68 -12.65
N ASP A 35 -10.37 -14.52 -12.07
CA ASP A 35 -10.24 -14.05 -10.68
C ASP A 35 -10.67 -12.59 -10.52
N LEU A 36 -10.31 -11.72 -11.47
CA LEU A 36 -10.79 -10.32 -11.51
C LEU A 36 -12.32 -10.25 -11.64
N LEU A 37 -12.93 -11.05 -12.52
CA LEU A 37 -14.40 -11.09 -12.61
C LEU A 37 -15.04 -11.63 -11.33
N ARG A 38 -14.43 -12.61 -10.65
CA ARG A 38 -14.94 -13.12 -9.38
C ARG A 38 -14.87 -12.08 -8.26
N GLN A 39 -13.81 -11.27 -8.24
CA GLN A 39 -13.70 -10.11 -7.33
C GLN A 39 -14.75 -9.05 -7.64
N HIS A 40 -15.03 -8.80 -8.92
CA HIS A 40 -15.98 -7.76 -9.35
C HIS A 40 -17.46 -8.16 -9.16
N TYR A 41 -17.79 -9.46 -9.16
CA TYR A 41 -19.16 -9.98 -8.99
C TYR A 41 -19.39 -10.70 -7.65
N GLY A 42 -18.44 -10.63 -6.70
CA GLY A 42 -18.60 -11.19 -5.34
C GLY A 42 -18.71 -12.73 -5.24
N LEU A 43 -18.51 -13.47 -6.34
CA LEU A 43 -18.63 -14.94 -6.44
C LEU A 43 -17.39 -15.69 -5.89
N GLY A 44 -16.64 -15.06 -4.98
CA GLY A 44 -15.39 -15.56 -4.40
C GLY A 44 -15.35 -15.58 -2.87
N LEU A 45 -16.41 -15.12 -2.19
CA LEU A 45 -16.52 -15.27 -0.75
C LEU A 45 -16.78 -16.75 -0.45
N GLY A 46 -15.73 -17.47 -0.04
CA GLY A 46 -15.89 -18.53 0.94
C GLY A 46 -16.61 -17.99 2.19
N PRO A 47 -17.00 -18.86 3.14
CA PRO A 47 -17.72 -18.42 4.33
C PRO A 47 -17.07 -17.17 4.90
N PRO A 48 -17.84 -16.11 5.21
CA PRO A 48 -17.29 -14.82 5.61
C PRO A 48 -16.21 -15.03 6.68
N PRO A 49 -15.11 -14.24 6.67
CA PRO A 49 -14.18 -14.25 7.78
C PRO A 49 -15.00 -14.08 9.05
N SER A 50 -14.87 -15.03 9.97
CA SER A 50 -15.50 -15.08 11.29
C SER A 50 -16.02 -13.71 11.71
N SER A 51 -17.28 -13.44 11.41
CA SER A 51 -18.03 -12.36 12.01
C SER A 51 -18.17 -12.72 13.49
N GLY A 52 -17.12 -12.42 14.26
CA GLY A 52 -17.27 -12.10 15.66
C GLY A 52 -18.36 -11.03 15.70
N ASN A 53 -19.44 -11.33 16.43
CA ASN A 53 -20.70 -10.60 16.43
C ASN A 53 -20.46 -9.08 16.21
N ALA A 54 -20.76 -8.58 15.02
CA ALA A 54 -20.45 -7.19 14.63
C ALA A 54 -21.20 -6.15 15.50
N ALA A 55 -22.20 -6.61 16.24
CA ALA A 55 -22.97 -5.84 17.21
C ALA A 55 -22.92 -6.52 18.59
N ASP A 56 -21.72 -6.65 19.17
CA ASP A 56 -21.57 -7.07 20.56
C ASP A 56 -21.46 -5.82 21.45
N PRO A 57 -22.46 -5.52 22.30
CA PRO A 57 -22.41 -4.36 23.17
C PRO A 57 -21.32 -4.44 24.25
N MET A 58 -20.75 -5.63 24.49
CA MET A 58 -19.70 -5.84 25.47
C MET A 58 -18.28 -5.74 24.88
N ASN A 59 -18.16 -5.68 23.55
CA ASN A 59 -16.89 -5.59 22.86
C ASN A 59 -16.53 -4.13 22.57
N MET A 60 -15.41 -3.65 23.14
CA MET A 60 -14.94 -2.27 23.00
C MET A 60 -14.62 -1.86 21.55
N ASP A 61 -14.29 -2.82 20.68
CA ASP A 61 -14.00 -2.58 19.26
C ASP A 61 -15.26 -2.68 18.38
N SER A 62 -16.42 -3.04 18.96
CA SER A 62 -17.67 -3.16 18.22
C SER A 62 -18.36 -1.83 18.04
N THR A 63 -18.99 -1.64 16.88
CA THR A 63 -19.84 -0.48 16.59
C THR A 63 -21.08 -0.38 17.49
N ALA A 64 -21.48 -1.47 18.14
CA ALA A 64 -22.61 -1.51 19.06
C ALA A 64 -22.20 -1.42 20.54
N PHE A 65 -20.92 -1.13 20.83
CA PHE A 65 -20.38 -1.08 22.19
C PHE A 65 -21.20 -0.15 23.09
N ASP A 66 -21.66 -0.68 24.22
CA ASP A 66 -22.32 0.09 25.29
C ASP A 66 -21.38 0.22 26.48
N ALA A 67 -20.71 1.37 26.56
CA ALA A 67 -19.77 1.69 27.62
C ALA A 67 -20.38 1.59 29.02
N LYS A 68 -21.67 1.93 29.17
CA LYS A 68 -22.33 1.93 30.48
C LYS A 68 -22.53 0.50 30.97
N SER A 69 -23.11 -0.36 30.13
CA SER A 69 -23.32 -1.78 30.46
C SER A 69 -21.99 -2.50 30.71
N TYR A 70 -20.97 -2.22 29.89
CA TYR A 70 -19.63 -2.76 30.11
C TYR A 70 -19.04 -2.36 31.46
N TYR A 71 -19.15 -1.08 31.81
CA TYR A 71 -18.65 -0.56 33.07
C TYR A 71 -19.39 -1.15 34.29
N GLU A 72 -20.73 -1.20 34.24
CA GLU A 72 -21.56 -1.76 35.32
C GLU A 72 -21.21 -3.24 35.57
N GLN A 73 -21.04 -4.02 34.50
CA GLN A 73 -20.59 -5.40 34.65
C GLN A 73 -19.16 -5.49 35.19
N LEU A 74 -18.24 -4.63 34.73
CA LEU A 74 -16.84 -4.65 35.17
C LEU A 74 -16.71 -4.31 36.66
N ILE A 75 -17.39 -3.28 37.15
CA ILE A 75 -17.30 -2.86 38.57
C ILE A 75 -17.98 -3.85 39.52
N THR A 76 -19.00 -4.57 39.05
CA THR A 76 -19.73 -5.56 39.87
C THR A 76 -19.03 -6.92 39.92
N THR A 77 -18.24 -7.26 38.90
CA THR A 77 -17.63 -8.60 38.78
C THR A 77 -16.13 -8.64 39.01
N ALA A 78 -15.41 -7.53 38.81
CA ALA A 78 -13.96 -7.49 38.94
C ALA A 78 -13.50 -7.09 40.35
N SER A 79 -12.31 -7.55 40.72
CA SER A 79 -11.64 -7.11 41.95
C SER A 79 -10.98 -5.74 41.79
N LEU A 80 -10.76 -5.02 42.89
CA LEU A 80 -10.10 -3.71 42.87
C LEU A 80 -8.72 -3.73 42.18
N PRO A 81 -7.81 -4.70 42.44
CA PRO A 81 -6.54 -4.80 41.71
C PRO A 81 -6.72 -4.97 40.19
N THR A 82 -7.72 -5.76 39.77
CA THR A 82 -8.06 -5.94 38.36
C THR A 82 -8.52 -4.63 37.73
N LEU A 83 -9.34 -3.85 38.46
CA LEU A 83 -9.85 -2.58 37.98
C LEU A 83 -8.73 -1.55 37.79
N ILE A 84 -7.80 -1.45 38.74
CA ILE A 84 -6.62 -0.57 38.63
C ILE A 84 -5.72 -1.01 37.46
N LYS A 85 -5.53 -2.31 37.26
CA LYS A 85 -4.78 -2.82 36.10
C LYS A 85 -5.45 -2.41 34.80
N ARG A 86 -6.77 -2.58 34.70
CA ARG A 86 -7.54 -2.22 33.50
C ARG A 86 -7.50 -0.70 33.24
N GLU A 87 -7.58 0.12 34.28
CA GLU A 87 -7.41 1.57 34.15
C GLU A 87 -6.06 1.95 33.53
N ASN A 88 -4.96 1.38 34.03
CA ASN A 88 -3.62 1.65 33.50
C ASN A 88 -3.46 1.18 32.04
N GLU A 89 -4.04 0.04 31.69
CA GLU A 89 -4.09 -0.45 30.31
C GLU A 89 -4.84 0.55 29.41
N LEU A 90 -6.04 0.98 29.82
CA LEU A 90 -6.84 1.94 29.06
C LEU A 90 -6.12 3.29 28.87
N ILE A 91 -5.43 3.79 29.91
CA ILE A 91 -4.64 5.04 29.79
C ILE A 91 -3.54 4.87 28.74
N THR A 92 -2.91 3.70 28.69
CA THR A 92 -1.86 3.39 27.71
C THR A 92 -2.44 3.27 26.30
N GLU A 93 -3.56 2.56 26.15
CA GLU A 93 -4.29 2.42 24.89
C GLU A 93 -4.75 3.78 24.35
N ILE A 94 -5.30 4.66 25.19
CA ILE A 94 -5.72 6.02 24.80
C ILE A 94 -4.54 6.83 24.25
N ARG A 95 -3.38 6.78 24.93
CA ARG A 95 -2.18 7.51 24.48
C ARG A 95 -1.66 6.96 23.16
N GLN A 96 -1.67 5.64 23.00
CA GLN A 96 -1.27 4.98 21.77
C GLN A 96 -2.19 5.39 20.61
N LEU A 97 -3.51 5.30 20.79
CA LEU A 97 -4.50 5.70 19.79
C LEU A 97 -4.39 7.18 19.40
N ASP A 98 -4.13 8.08 20.36
CA ASP A 98 -3.90 9.49 20.00
C ASP A 98 -2.60 9.67 19.21
N SER A 99 -1.53 8.96 19.55
CA SER A 99 -0.28 9.02 18.78
C SER A 99 -0.44 8.49 17.35
N GLU A 100 -1.21 7.41 17.17
CA GLU A 100 -1.54 6.86 15.85
C GLU A 100 -2.39 7.82 15.03
N ARG A 101 -3.40 8.43 15.66
CA ARG A 101 -4.22 9.48 15.03
C ARG A 101 -3.37 10.66 14.59
N GLN A 102 -2.47 11.14 15.44
CA GLN A 102 -1.56 12.24 15.09
C GLN A 102 -0.63 11.87 13.94
N SER A 103 -0.07 10.65 13.95
CA SER A 103 0.78 10.16 12.87
C SER A 103 0.03 10.08 11.54
N LEU A 104 -1.20 9.57 11.55
CA LEU A 104 -2.03 9.48 10.35
C LEU A 104 -2.33 10.87 9.77
N VAL A 105 -2.74 11.80 10.63
CA VAL A 105 -3.01 13.19 10.25
C VAL A 105 -1.75 13.84 9.66
N TYR A 106 -0.60 13.65 10.30
CA TYR A 106 0.67 14.18 9.80
C TYR A 106 1.03 13.60 8.42
N ASN A 107 0.99 12.28 8.26
CA ASN A 107 1.32 11.62 7.00
C ASN A 107 0.39 12.10 5.88
N HIS A 108 -0.91 12.13 6.14
CA HIS A 108 -1.88 12.57 5.14
C HIS A 108 -1.68 14.04 4.74
N HIS A 109 -1.47 14.94 5.71
CA HIS A 109 -1.17 16.34 5.38
C HIS A 109 0.13 16.49 4.61
N HIS A 110 1.17 15.74 4.98
CA HIS A 110 2.45 15.77 4.29
C HIS A 110 2.31 15.30 2.84
N GLU A 111 1.58 14.20 2.60
CA GLU A 111 1.29 13.68 1.27
C GLU A 111 0.46 14.66 0.43
N LEU A 112 -0.57 15.28 1.02
CA LEU A 112 -1.39 16.29 0.32
C LEU A 112 -0.57 17.51 -0.11
N ILE A 113 0.34 17.98 0.75
CA ILE A 113 1.25 19.08 0.41
C ILE A 113 2.17 18.65 -0.73
N ALA A 114 2.80 17.48 -0.65
CA ALA A 114 3.68 16.98 -1.70
C ALA A 114 2.96 16.79 -3.04
N ALA A 115 1.71 16.31 -3.01
CA ALA A 115 0.87 16.19 -4.20
C ALA A 115 0.53 17.58 -4.79
N SER A 116 0.20 18.55 -3.94
CA SER A 116 -0.05 19.94 -4.35
C SER A 116 1.18 20.56 -5.02
N ASP A 117 2.37 20.37 -4.45
CA ASP A 117 3.64 20.84 -5.02
C ASP A 117 3.91 20.18 -6.38
N THR A 118 3.62 18.88 -6.50
CA THR A 118 3.75 18.16 -7.76
C THR A 118 2.80 18.72 -8.82
N ILE A 119 1.54 19.00 -8.48
CA ILE A 119 0.56 19.62 -9.38
C ILE A 119 1.02 21.01 -9.81
N ALA A 120 1.54 21.82 -8.90
CA ALA A 120 2.09 23.14 -9.22
C ALA A 120 3.27 23.03 -10.21
N ALA A 121 4.22 22.12 -9.96
CA ALA A 121 5.35 21.89 -10.86
C ALA A 121 4.93 21.31 -12.23
N MET A 122 3.86 20.51 -12.28
CA MET A 122 3.27 20.03 -13.54
C MET A 122 2.63 21.18 -14.32
N LYS A 123 1.89 22.06 -13.64
CA LYS A 123 1.28 23.25 -14.26
C LYS A 123 2.33 24.16 -14.90
N THR A 124 3.38 24.51 -14.16
CA THR A 124 4.45 25.37 -14.69
C THR A 124 5.13 24.74 -15.92
N ARG A 125 5.35 23.42 -15.92
CA ARG A 125 5.91 22.71 -17.08
C ARG A 125 4.96 22.68 -18.29
N ALA A 126 3.66 22.59 -18.06
CA ALA A 126 2.67 22.65 -19.14
C ALA A 126 2.62 24.06 -19.77
N GLU A 127 2.69 25.11 -18.94
CA GLU A 127 2.74 26.50 -19.41
C GLU A 127 4.01 26.79 -20.21
N SER A 128 5.18 26.29 -19.79
CA SER A 128 6.41 26.45 -20.57
C SER A 128 6.35 25.72 -21.92
N LEU A 129 5.73 24.54 -21.98
CA LEU A 129 5.58 23.79 -23.22
C LEU A 129 4.75 24.55 -24.26
N ASP A 130 3.70 25.26 -23.84
CA ASP A 130 2.87 26.07 -24.74
C ASP A 130 3.70 27.19 -25.38
N SER A 131 4.55 27.86 -24.58
CA SER A 131 5.48 28.86 -25.09
C SER A 131 6.52 28.31 -26.07
N ASP A 132 7.03 27.09 -25.82
CA ASP A 132 7.95 26.41 -26.73
C ASP A 132 7.27 26.05 -28.07
N LEU A 133 5.99 25.64 -28.03
CA LEU A 133 5.21 25.35 -29.24
C LEU A 133 4.95 26.60 -30.08
N ASP A 134 4.71 27.75 -29.45
CA ASP A 134 4.55 29.01 -30.16
C ASP A 134 5.85 29.46 -30.82
N LEU A 135 7.00 29.29 -30.14
CA LEU A 135 8.31 29.56 -30.73
C LEU A 135 8.58 28.63 -31.93
N LEU A 136 8.23 27.35 -31.81
CA LEU A 136 8.35 26.38 -32.90
C LEU A 136 7.48 26.77 -34.10
N ARG A 137 6.24 27.21 -33.88
CA ARG A 137 5.34 27.69 -34.95
C ARG A 137 5.90 28.92 -35.66
N ALA A 138 6.48 29.86 -34.92
CA ALA A 138 7.10 31.04 -35.49
C ALA A 138 8.29 30.66 -36.39
N ALA A 139 9.16 29.77 -35.93
CA ALA A 139 10.28 29.27 -36.71
C ALA A 139 9.83 28.56 -38.01
N PHE A 140 8.79 27.72 -37.96
CA PHE A 140 8.24 27.09 -39.16
C PHE A 140 7.63 28.09 -40.16
N SER A 141 6.99 29.15 -39.67
CA SER A 141 6.48 30.23 -40.52
C SER A 141 7.60 30.98 -41.21
N GLU A 142 8.70 31.24 -40.49
CA GLU A 142 9.88 31.90 -41.05
C GLU A 142 10.57 31.02 -42.11
N ILE A 143 10.75 29.72 -41.83
CA ILE A 143 11.27 28.75 -42.80
C ILE A 143 10.39 28.70 -44.06
N SER A 144 9.06 28.66 -43.89
CA SER A 144 8.12 28.65 -45.02
C SER A 144 8.23 29.93 -45.85
N ARG A 145 8.32 31.11 -45.21
CA ARG A 145 8.52 32.40 -45.88
C ARG A 145 9.82 32.40 -46.70
N LEU A 146 10.94 32.01 -46.08
CA LEU A 146 12.24 31.93 -46.74
C LEU A 146 12.22 30.94 -47.91
N ALA A 147 11.57 29.78 -47.76
CA ALA A 147 11.42 28.81 -48.83
C ALA A 147 10.61 29.37 -50.02
N THR A 148 9.52 30.09 -49.75
CA THR A 148 8.75 30.76 -50.82
C THR A 148 9.55 31.87 -51.50
N GLU A 149 10.34 32.64 -50.76
CA GLU A 149 11.20 33.70 -51.30
C GLU A 149 12.29 33.12 -52.21
N VAL A 150 12.95 32.03 -51.79
CA VAL A 150 13.91 31.30 -52.65
C VAL A 150 13.25 30.70 -53.89
N SER A 151 12.01 30.21 -53.76
CA SER A 151 11.27 29.63 -54.89
C SER A 151 10.69 30.67 -55.86
N THR A 152 10.64 31.96 -55.49
CA THR A 152 10.04 33.05 -56.28
C THR A 152 11.02 34.15 -56.69
N GLY A 153 12.31 34.03 -56.33
CA GLY A 153 13.40 34.79 -56.94
C GLY A 153 13.59 34.40 -58.42
N PRO A 154 14.05 35.35 -59.27
CA PRO A 154 14.01 35.25 -60.75
C PRO A 154 14.80 34.07 -61.34
#